data_AF-A0A1H2G0P0-F1
#
_entry.id   AF-A0A1H2G0P0-F1
#
_cell.length_a   1.000
_cell.length_b   1.000
_cell.length_c   1.000
_cell.angle_alpha   90.00
_cell.angle_beta   90.00
_cell.angle_gamma   90.00
#
_symmetry.space_group_name_H-M   'P 1'
#
loop_
_entity.id
_entity.type
_entity.pdbx_description
1 polymer ?
#
loop_
_entity_poly.entity_id
_entity_poly.type
_entity_poly.pdbx_seq_one_letter_code
_entity_poly.pdbx_strand_id
1 'polypeptide(L)'
;MAQSSDELIKREIIQAVGYVRNGCRLRIFPEGSNDDQKLVSEGGLTFQSDSVSYGSCDAGWFFKENDSWIPFIGLEGTDALNRGSSGNAQYQRFHHALGAVKEGYIGIYYLRKGNSIIQPDLYGMAYNASVTEQGIYLIVDDLKVINDLLDLRLKPIELKEYIDNYLLKMKKIYDDSFNLKYKGSWDTFAKKRSTIIKPDYIIKYAARMIRNFTDGSQRAGHIAVGEMYLTKYFFPNKHFYYLFPKMTQADIDYLDKNKGNDKEWYLLRNEPNVTIVPIDNVIGVSKDVKDSLIKIKDLPSKGIELKIYNSCVKQIVVGLNNGKISIKR
;
A
#
# COMPACT_ATOMS: atom_id res chain seq x y z
N MET A 1 8.50 -24.98 -18.87
CA MET A 1 8.92 -23.70 -18.29
C MET A 1 7.96 -23.38 -17.15
N ALA A 2 8.46 -23.04 -15.95
CA ALA A 2 7.59 -22.61 -14.86
C ALA A 2 6.95 -21.26 -15.23
N GLN A 3 5.62 -21.19 -15.20
CA GLN A 3 4.90 -19.93 -15.44
C GLN A 3 5.27 -18.90 -14.36
N SER A 4 5.35 -17.62 -14.73
CA SER A 4 5.51 -16.57 -13.74
C SER A 4 4.23 -16.45 -12.89
N SER A 5 4.35 -15.78 -11.73
CA SER A 5 3.16 -15.53 -10.89
C SER A 5 2.14 -14.64 -11.60
N ASP A 6 2.58 -13.80 -12.52
CA ASP A 6 1.73 -12.82 -13.19
C ASP A 6 0.79 -13.52 -14.18
N GLU A 7 1.37 -14.33 -15.05
CA GLU A 7 0.63 -15.12 -16.04
C GLU A 7 -0.31 -16.13 -15.37
N LEU A 8 0.13 -16.74 -14.26
CA LEU A 8 -0.71 -17.66 -13.48
C LEU A 8 -1.98 -16.97 -12.98
N ILE A 9 -1.83 -15.79 -12.38
CA ILE A 9 -2.95 -15.01 -11.84
C ILE A 9 -3.91 -14.60 -12.95
N LYS A 10 -3.37 -14.09 -14.07
CA LYS A 10 -4.16 -13.64 -15.21
C LYS A 10 -4.97 -14.78 -15.83
N ARG A 11 -4.39 -15.97 -15.99
CA ARG A 11 -5.11 -17.17 -16.47
C ARG A 11 -6.21 -17.60 -15.51
N GLU A 12 -5.94 -17.58 -14.21
CA GLU A 12 -6.93 -17.95 -13.21
C GLU A 12 -8.14 -17.02 -13.24
N ILE A 13 -7.91 -15.70 -13.39
CA ILE A 13 -8.97 -14.70 -13.58
C ILE A 13 -9.81 -15.01 -14.82
N ILE A 14 -9.16 -15.26 -15.96
CA ILE A 14 -9.86 -15.58 -17.21
C ILE A 14 -10.71 -16.85 -17.06
N GLN A 15 -10.17 -17.90 -16.43
CA GLN A 15 -10.86 -19.17 -16.24
C GLN A 15 -12.05 -19.06 -15.29
N ALA A 16 -11.92 -18.29 -14.20
CA ALA A 16 -12.95 -18.19 -13.17
C ALA A 16 -14.06 -17.19 -13.51
N VAL A 17 -13.75 -16.12 -14.24
CA VAL A 17 -14.69 -15.01 -14.48
C VAL A 17 -15.14 -14.92 -15.93
N GLY A 18 -14.28 -15.31 -16.88
CA GLY A 18 -14.52 -15.15 -18.32
C GLY A 18 -14.31 -13.72 -18.82
N TYR A 19 -14.53 -13.52 -20.12
CA TYR A 19 -14.22 -12.24 -20.80
C TYR A 19 -15.37 -11.22 -20.80
N VAL A 20 -16.62 -11.66 -20.69
CA VAL A 20 -17.79 -10.78 -20.74
C VAL A 20 -18.82 -11.28 -19.74
N ARG A 21 -19.34 -10.37 -18.91
CA ARG A 21 -20.38 -10.67 -17.90
C ARG A 21 -21.21 -9.42 -17.61
N ASN A 22 -22.53 -9.50 -17.71
CA ASN A 22 -23.47 -8.38 -17.45
C ASN A 22 -23.09 -7.02 -18.04
N GLY A 23 -22.69 -7.05 -19.31
CA GLY A 23 -22.29 -5.87 -20.08
C GLY A 23 -20.90 -5.33 -19.74
N CYS A 24 -20.21 -5.92 -18.76
CA CYS A 24 -18.80 -5.66 -18.51
C CYS A 24 -17.92 -6.57 -19.38
N ARG A 25 -16.88 -5.99 -19.97
CA ARG A 25 -15.82 -6.68 -20.71
C ARG A 25 -14.54 -6.65 -19.89
N LEU A 26 -13.90 -7.80 -19.77
CA LEU A 26 -12.57 -7.97 -19.20
C LEU A 26 -11.53 -7.34 -20.13
N ARG A 27 -10.68 -6.50 -19.55
CA ARG A 27 -9.41 -6.02 -20.10
C ARG A 27 -8.29 -6.66 -19.29
N ILE A 28 -7.43 -7.40 -19.97
CA ILE A 28 -6.31 -8.13 -19.39
C ILE A 28 -5.24 -8.26 -20.46
N PHE A 29 -3.97 -8.12 -20.07
CA PHE A 29 -2.84 -8.15 -21.00
C PHE A 29 -1.93 -9.33 -20.69
N PRO A 30 -1.50 -10.10 -21.71
CA PRO A 30 -0.65 -11.26 -21.51
C PRO A 30 0.72 -10.87 -20.96
N GLU A 31 1.41 -11.84 -20.37
CA GLU A 31 2.80 -11.66 -19.95
C GLU A 31 3.70 -11.13 -21.08
N GLY A 32 4.52 -10.12 -20.78
CA GLY A 32 5.44 -9.47 -21.73
C GLY A 32 4.87 -8.25 -22.47
N SER A 33 3.57 -7.95 -22.32
CA SER A 33 3.02 -6.65 -22.71
C SER A 33 3.24 -5.63 -21.58
N ASN A 34 3.48 -4.37 -21.97
CA ASN A 34 3.47 -3.21 -21.07
C ASN A 34 2.19 -2.38 -21.23
N ASP A 35 1.17 -2.89 -21.92
CA ASP A 35 -0.08 -2.16 -22.17
C ASP A 35 -0.87 -1.90 -20.89
N ASP A 36 -0.69 -2.74 -19.87
CA ASP A 36 -1.27 -2.55 -18.53
C ASP A 36 -0.72 -1.27 -17.86
N GLN A 37 0.51 -0.86 -18.18
CA GLN A 37 1.14 0.38 -17.68
C GLN A 37 0.57 1.65 -18.32
N LYS A 38 -0.17 1.54 -19.43
CA LYS A 38 -0.85 2.69 -20.03
C LYS A 38 -2.03 3.13 -19.18
N LEU A 39 -2.39 4.40 -19.32
CA LEU A 39 -3.57 4.94 -18.65
C LEU A 39 -4.83 4.22 -19.13
N VAL A 40 -5.82 4.10 -18.25
CA VAL A 40 -7.13 3.52 -18.57
C VAL A 40 -7.80 4.23 -19.76
N SER A 41 -7.66 5.55 -19.83
CA SER A 41 -8.13 6.41 -20.93
C SER A 41 -7.47 6.09 -22.28
N GLU A 42 -6.27 5.52 -22.26
CA GLU A 42 -5.50 5.07 -23.42
C GLU A 42 -5.68 3.58 -23.72
N GLY A 43 -6.63 2.94 -23.02
CA GLY A 43 -6.91 1.51 -23.16
C GLY A 43 -6.06 0.61 -22.27
N GLY A 44 -5.27 1.14 -21.33
CA GLY A 44 -4.47 0.36 -20.38
C GLY A 44 -5.17 0.01 -19.05
N LEU A 45 -4.40 -0.27 -17.99
CA LEU A 45 -4.88 -0.65 -16.65
C LEU A 45 -4.23 0.16 -15.52
N THR A 46 -3.66 1.33 -15.86
CA THR A 46 -3.15 2.30 -14.89
C THR A 46 -4.19 3.40 -14.67
N PHE A 47 -4.59 3.58 -13.42
CA PHE A 47 -5.57 4.60 -13.02
C PHE A 47 -4.81 5.85 -12.57
N GLN A 48 -5.20 7.00 -13.10
CA GLN A 48 -4.65 8.28 -12.68
C GLN A 48 -5.66 8.97 -11.80
N SER A 49 -5.22 9.45 -10.64
CA SER A 49 -5.99 10.33 -9.77
C SER A 49 -5.19 11.59 -9.51
N ASP A 50 -5.81 12.75 -9.77
CA ASP A 50 -5.12 14.03 -9.91
C ASP A 50 -3.90 13.91 -10.86
N SER A 51 -2.70 14.24 -10.40
CA SER A 51 -1.44 14.11 -11.14
C SER A 51 -0.66 12.84 -10.81
N VAL A 52 -1.29 11.84 -10.18
CA VAL A 52 -0.63 10.64 -9.66
C VAL A 52 -1.18 9.37 -10.31
N SER A 53 -0.29 8.56 -10.87
CA SER A 53 -0.62 7.29 -11.50
C SER A 53 -0.46 6.11 -10.55
N TYR A 54 -1.45 5.23 -10.53
CA TYR A 54 -1.55 4.02 -9.71
C TYR A 54 -1.77 2.81 -10.63
N GLY A 55 -1.25 1.64 -10.22
CA GLY A 55 -1.20 0.45 -11.09
C GLY A 55 0.17 0.31 -11.78
N SER A 56 0.35 -0.54 -12.77
CA SER A 56 -0.66 -1.28 -13.51
C SER A 56 -1.38 -2.33 -12.67
N CYS A 57 -2.70 -2.44 -12.88
CA CYS A 57 -3.48 -3.57 -12.38
C CYS A 57 -3.36 -4.76 -13.34
N ASP A 58 -3.54 -5.98 -12.83
CA ASP A 58 -3.52 -7.21 -13.63
C ASP A 58 -4.75 -7.36 -14.52
N ALA A 59 -5.91 -6.89 -14.06
CA ALA A 59 -7.17 -7.00 -14.78
C ALA A 59 -8.09 -5.81 -14.50
N GLY A 60 -9.03 -5.55 -15.40
CA GLY A 60 -10.13 -4.63 -15.15
C GLY A 60 -11.39 -4.99 -15.94
N TRP A 61 -12.54 -4.60 -15.40
CA TRP A 61 -13.84 -4.81 -16.04
C TRP A 61 -14.48 -3.47 -16.38
N PHE A 62 -14.92 -3.33 -17.63
CA PHE A 62 -15.40 -2.07 -18.19
C PHE A 62 -16.75 -2.29 -18.86
N PHE A 63 -17.71 -1.40 -18.66
CA PHE A 63 -18.97 -1.39 -19.41
C PHE A 63 -19.02 -0.21 -20.36
N LYS A 64 -19.90 -0.28 -21.36
CA LYS A 64 -20.05 0.78 -22.35
C LYS A 64 -21.26 1.65 -22.02
N GLU A 65 -21.08 2.96 -21.98
CA GLU A 65 -22.14 3.97 -21.83
C GLU A 65 -21.84 5.15 -22.75
N ASN A 66 -22.79 5.57 -23.59
CA ASN A 66 -22.65 6.68 -24.55
C ASN A 66 -21.32 6.66 -25.33
N ASP A 67 -21.01 5.52 -25.94
CA ASP A 67 -19.76 5.24 -26.68
C ASP A 67 -18.44 5.29 -25.90
N SER A 68 -18.50 5.51 -24.59
CA SER A 68 -17.35 5.51 -23.70
C SER A 68 -17.27 4.21 -22.89
N TRP A 69 -16.04 3.73 -22.67
CA TRP A 69 -15.78 2.60 -21.77
C TRP A 69 -15.56 3.11 -20.36
N ILE A 70 -16.48 2.78 -19.45
CA ILE A 70 -16.44 3.19 -18.06
C ILE A 70 -15.86 2.04 -17.22
N PRO A 71 -14.85 2.30 -16.38
CA PRO A 71 -14.34 1.31 -15.44
C PRO A 71 -15.41 0.92 -14.41
N PHE A 72 -15.45 -0.34 -14.04
CA PHE A 72 -16.25 -0.82 -12.91
C PHE A 72 -15.38 -1.44 -11.83
N ILE A 73 -14.43 -2.29 -12.22
CA ILE A 73 -13.48 -2.94 -11.32
C ILE A 73 -12.06 -2.78 -11.87
N GLY A 74 -11.11 -2.39 -11.02
CA GLY A 74 -9.67 -2.56 -11.23
C GLY A 74 -9.13 -3.61 -10.24
N LEU A 75 -8.40 -4.62 -10.72
CA LEU A 75 -7.92 -5.72 -9.90
C LEU A 75 -6.41 -5.90 -10.04
N GLU A 76 -5.73 -5.83 -8.91
CA GLU A 76 -4.36 -6.28 -8.74
C GLU A 76 -4.38 -7.68 -8.12
N GLY A 77 -3.65 -8.64 -8.70
CA GLY A 77 -3.57 -9.99 -8.20
C GLY A 77 -2.16 -10.39 -7.76
N THR A 78 -2.08 -11.39 -6.88
CA THR A 78 -0.77 -11.89 -6.44
C THR A 78 -0.82 -13.34 -5.95
N ASP A 79 0.23 -14.11 -6.29
CA ASP A 79 0.48 -15.46 -5.77
C ASP A 79 1.28 -15.43 -4.45
N ALA A 80 1.26 -14.30 -3.73
CA ALA A 80 2.10 -14.05 -2.57
C ALA A 80 1.93 -15.10 -1.45
N LEU A 81 0.72 -15.62 -1.24
CA LEU A 81 0.41 -16.56 -0.15
C LEU A 81 1.01 -17.95 -0.39
N ASN A 82 1.19 -18.36 -1.64
CA ASN A 82 1.87 -19.60 -2.02
C ASN A 82 3.39 -19.49 -1.93
N ARG A 83 3.93 -18.27 -2.02
CA ARG A 83 5.36 -17.97 -2.00
C ARG A 83 5.91 -17.65 -0.61
N GLY A 84 5.12 -17.91 0.44
CA GLY A 84 5.50 -17.65 1.83
C GLY A 84 5.55 -16.16 2.20
N SER A 85 4.95 -15.28 1.40
CA SER A 85 4.87 -13.85 1.73
C SER A 85 4.04 -13.66 2.99
N SER A 86 4.63 -13.05 4.00
CA SER A 86 4.04 -12.80 5.31
C SER A 86 4.39 -11.40 5.82
N GLY A 87 3.64 -10.92 6.81
CA GLY A 87 3.83 -9.60 7.38
C GLY A 87 3.73 -8.48 6.33
N ASN A 88 4.62 -7.50 6.43
CA ASN A 88 4.54 -6.27 5.64
C ASN A 88 4.73 -6.47 4.13
N ALA A 89 5.30 -7.61 3.72
CA ALA A 89 5.47 -7.93 2.30
C ALA A 89 4.12 -8.04 1.57
N GLN A 90 3.03 -8.35 2.27
CA GLN A 90 1.71 -8.43 1.65
C GLN A 90 1.14 -7.05 1.29
N TYR A 91 1.58 -5.95 1.94
CA TYR A 91 1.11 -4.59 1.63
C TYR A 91 1.69 -4.01 0.33
N GLN A 92 2.71 -4.67 -0.23
CA GLN A 92 3.56 -4.10 -1.29
C GLN A 92 2.79 -3.69 -2.56
N ARG A 93 1.68 -4.38 -2.89
CA ARG A 93 0.89 -4.12 -4.09
C ARG A 93 -0.45 -3.42 -3.84
N PHE A 94 -0.76 -3.04 -2.59
CA PHE A 94 -2.01 -2.35 -2.25
C PHE A 94 -2.22 -1.08 -3.09
N HIS A 95 -1.15 -0.36 -3.40
CA HIS A 95 -1.25 0.88 -4.15
C HIS A 95 -1.62 0.68 -5.64
N HIS A 96 -1.61 -0.55 -6.16
CA HIS A 96 -1.92 -0.79 -7.58
C HIS A 96 -3.42 -0.58 -7.86
N ALA A 97 -4.28 -1.26 -7.10
CA ALA A 97 -5.72 -1.11 -7.23
C ALA A 97 -6.27 0.16 -6.57
N LEU A 98 -5.45 0.87 -5.78
CA LEU A 98 -5.86 2.08 -5.08
C LEU A 98 -6.30 3.21 -6.03
N GLY A 99 -5.71 3.32 -7.22
CA GLY A 99 -6.14 4.35 -8.18
C GLY A 99 -7.58 4.20 -8.62
N ALA A 100 -8.05 2.96 -8.81
CA ALA A 100 -9.46 2.70 -9.11
C ALA A 100 -10.37 3.22 -7.98
N VAL A 101 -9.96 3.02 -6.73
CA VAL A 101 -10.69 3.50 -5.54
C VAL A 101 -10.70 5.02 -5.47
N LYS A 102 -9.57 5.68 -5.72
CA LYS A 102 -9.49 7.15 -5.71
C LYS A 102 -10.37 7.79 -6.78
N GLU A 103 -10.54 7.12 -7.92
CA GLU A 103 -11.38 7.54 -9.03
C GLU A 103 -12.86 7.11 -8.90
N GLY A 104 -13.29 6.58 -7.75
CA GLY A 104 -14.70 6.26 -7.50
C GLY A 104 -15.15 4.86 -7.94
N TYR A 105 -14.22 3.99 -8.35
CA TYR A 105 -14.51 2.63 -8.80
C TYR A 105 -14.20 1.58 -7.72
N ILE A 106 -14.46 0.31 -8.03
CA ILE A 106 -14.12 -0.80 -7.16
C ILE A 106 -12.67 -1.24 -7.42
N GLY A 107 -11.78 -0.99 -6.46
CA GLY A 107 -10.42 -1.52 -6.44
C GLY A 107 -10.37 -2.85 -5.69
N ILE A 108 -9.71 -3.85 -6.27
CA ILE A 108 -9.60 -5.19 -5.68
C ILE A 108 -8.14 -5.59 -5.60
N TYR A 109 -7.72 -6.04 -4.41
CA TYR A 109 -6.46 -6.74 -4.25
C TYR A 109 -6.73 -8.22 -4.00
N TYR A 110 -6.50 -9.02 -5.04
CA TYR A 110 -6.68 -10.46 -5.03
C TYR A 110 -5.40 -11.15 -4.55
N LEU A 111 -5.47 -11.81 -3.39
CA LEU A 111 -4.41 -12.67 -2.90
C LEU A 111 -4.81 -14.11 -3.12
N ARG A 112 -4.25 -14.73 -4.17
CA ARG A 112 -4.53 -16.13 -4.49
C ARG A 112 -4.28 -17.02 -3.29
N LYS A 113 -5.30 -17.81 -2.93
CA LYS A 113 -5.26 -18.69 -1.76
C LYS A 113 -4.04 -19.60 -1.80
N GLY A 114 -3.41 -19.75 -0.64
CA GLY A 114 -2.18 -20.53 -0.49
C GLY A 114 -1.91 -20.91 0.96
N ASN A 115 -0.66 -21.24 1.25
CA ASN A 115 -0.26 -21.75 2.58
C ASN A 115 -0.18 -20.66 3.66
N SER A 116 -0.01 -19.39 3.26
CA SER A 116 0.05 -18.26 4.20
C SER A 116 -1.32 -17.60 4.35
N ILE A 117 -1.62 -17.10 5.55
CA ILE A 117 -2.82 -16.29 5.78
C ILE A 117 -2.63 -14.86 5.25
N ILE A 118 -3.73 -14.25 4.84
CA ILE A 118 -3.78 -12.80 4.56
C ILE A 118 -3.57 -12.05 5.87
N GLN A 119 -2.70 -11.04 5.87
CA GLN A 119 -2.49 -10.17 7.02
C GLN A 119 -3.78 -9.42 7.36
N PRO A 120 -4.33 -9.56 8.58
CA PRO A 120 -5.60 -8.91 8.91
C PRO A 120 -5.57 -7.38 8.80
N ASP A 121 -4.40 -6.78 8.98
CA ASP A 121 -4.17 -5.35 8.80
C ASP A 121 -4.52 -4.87 7.37
N LEU A 122 -4.43 -5.73 6.33
CA LEU A 122 -4.89 -5.39 4.96
C LEU A 122 -6.40 -5.13 4.89
N TYR A 123 -7.20 -5.93 5.60
CA TYR A 123 -8.66 -5.77 5.62
C TYR A 123 -9.05 -4.45 6.28
N GLY A 124 -8.42 -4.11 7.41
CA GLY A 124 -8.65 -2.83 8.07
C GLY A 124 -8.23 -1.64 7.18
N MET A 125 -7.13 -1.81 6.44
CA MET A 125 -6.59 -0.77 5.56
C MET A 125 -7.52 -0.51 4.37
N ALA A 126 -8.01 -1.57 3.73
CA ALA A 126 -8.95 -1.48 2.62
C ALA A 126 -10.32 -0.96 3.07
N TYR A 127 -10.81 -1.40 4.25
CA TYR A 127 -12.02 -0.86 4.85
C TYR A 127 -11.89 0.66 5.06
N ASN A 128 -10.80 1.10 5.68
CA ASN A 128 -10.60 2.52 5.92
C ASN A 128 -10.38 3.34 4.62
N ALA A 129 -9.75 2.76 3.60
CA ALA A 129 -9.68 3.39 2.28
C ALA A 129 -11.09 3.56 1.68
N SER A 130 -11.96 2.55 1.80
CA SER A 130 -13.33 2.59 1.28
C SER A 130 -14.25 3.63 1.96
N VAL A 131 -13.95 4.03 3.20
CA VAL A 131 -14.72 5.07 3.91
C VAL A 131 -14.11 6.46 3.77
N THR A 132 -12.93 6.59 3.14
CA THR A 132 -12.20 7.86 3.02
C THR A 132 -12.04 8.33 1.59
N GLU A 133 -11.86 7.40 0.66
CA GLU A 133 -11.73 7.67 -0.77
C GLU A 133 -13.09 7.59 -1.48
N GLN A 134 -13.14 7.94 -2.77
CA GLN A 134 -14.39 8.03 -3.53
C GLN A 134 -15.05 6.65 -3.81
N GLY A 135 -14.21 5.61 -3.98
CA GLY A 135 -14.61 4.28 -4.38
C GLY A 135 -14.47 3.24 -3.27
N ILE A 136 -14.52 1.96 -3.65
CA ILE A 136 -14.52 0.83 -2.71
C ILE A 136 -13.27 -0.01 -2.89
N TYR A 137 -12.58 -0.33 -1.80
CA TYR A 137 -11.42 -1.22 -1.80
C TYR A 137 -11.77 -2.56 -1.15
N LEU A 138 -11.69 -3.66 -1.90
CA LEU A 138 -11.85 -5.03 -1.39
C LEU A 138 -10.54 -5.83 -1.38
N ILE A 139 -10.32 -6.59 -0.31
CA ILE A 139 -9.30 -7.64 -0.23
C ILE A 139 -9.99 -8.98 -0.40
N VAL A 140 -9.58 -9.76 -1.41
CA VAL A 140 -10.27 -11.01 -1.77
C VAL A 140 -9.27 -12.15 -1.96
N ASP A 141 -9.69 -13.37 -1.66
CA ASP A 141 -8.96 -14.62 -1.93
C ASP A 141 -9.80 -15.64 -2.71
N ASP A 142 -11.01 -15.25 -3.12
CA ASP A 142 -11.95 -16.03 -3.91
C ASP A 142 -12.50 -15.17 -5.05
N LEU A 143 -12.26 -15.61 -6.30
CA LEU A 143 -12.71 -14.92 -7.51
C LEU A 143 -14.23 -14.98 -7.69
N LYS A 144 -14.97 -15.80 -6.92
CA LYS A 144 -16.43 -15.74 -6.88
C LYS A 144 -16.93 -14.34 -6.50
N VAL A 145 -16.20 -13.62 -5.65
CA VAL A 145 -16.55 -12.24 -5.28
C VAL A 145 -16.62 -11.34 -6.51
N ILE A 146 -15.75 -11.55 -7.50
CA ILE A 146 -15.75 -10.80 -8.75
C ILE A 146 -17.00 -11.12 -9.57
N ASN A 147 -17.35 -12.40 -9.67
CA ASN A 147 -18.56 -12.85 -10.35
C ASN A 147 -19.82 -12.23 -9.72
N ASP A 148 -19.93 -12.25 -8.39
CA ASP A 148 -21.06 -11.68 -7.66
C ASP A 148 -21.18 -10.16 -7.92
N LEU A 149 -20.07 -9.42 -7.88
CA LEU A 149 -20.07 -7.97 -8.17
C LEU A 149 -20.51 -7.66 -9.60
N LEU A 150 -19.99 -8.40 -10.58
CA LEU A 150 -20.39 -8.25 -11.98
C LEU A 150 -21.86 -8.62 -12.20
N ASP A 151 -22.34 -9.66 -11.51
CA ASP A 151 -23.74 -10.09 -11.58
C ASP A 151 -24.70 -9.04 -11.03
N LEU A 152 -24.28 -8.34 -9.99
CA LEU A 152 -25.06 -7.30 -9.32
C LEU A 152 -24.91 -5.90 -9.95
N ARG A 153 -24.03 -5.69 -10.94
CA ARG A 153 -23.77 -4.37 -11.53
C ARG A 153 -25.03 -3.58 -11.93
N LEU A 154 -26.02 -4.27 -12.50
CA LEU A 154 -27.29 -3.69 -12.98
C LEU A 154 -28.36 -3.59 -11.89
N LYS A 155 -28.02 -3.95 -10.65
CA LYS A 155 -28.90 -4.04 -9.48
C LYS A 155 -28.31 -3.19 -8.35
N PRO A 156 -28.40 -1.85 -8.43
CA PRO A 156 -27.60 -0.95 -7.60
C PRO A 156 -27.87 -1.09 -6.10
N ILE A 157 -29.11 -1.41 -5.70
CA ILE A 157 -29.47 -1.61 -4.30
C ILE A 157 -28.81 -2.89 -3.78
N GLU A 158 -28.97 -4.00 -4.49
CA GLU A 158 -28.40 -5.29 -4.11
C GLU A 158 -26.86 -5.31 -4.18
N LEU A 159 -26.27 -4.60 -5.15
CA LEU A 159 -24.83 -4.40 -5.23
C LEU A 159 -24.31 -3.66 -4.01
N LYS A 160 -24.99 -2.57 -3.61
CA LYS A 160 -24.62 -1.80 -2.42
C LYS A 160 -24.70 -2.66 -1.18
N GLU A 161 -25.80 -3.41 -0.99
CA GLU A 161 -25.96 -4.32 0.15
C GLU A 161 -24.86 -5.40 0.17
N TYR A 162 -24.51 -5.97 -0.98
CA TYR A 162 -23.41 -6.94 -1.08
C TYR A 162 -22.07 -6.33 -0.65
N ILE A 163 -21.75 -5.13 -1.16
CA ILE A 163 -20.51 -4.42 -0.83
C ILE A 163 -20.47 -4.07 0.66
N ASP A 164 -21.55 -3.50 1.21
CA ASP A 164 -21.62 -3.11 2.62
C ASP A 164 -21.40 -4.33 3.54
N ASN A 165 -22.03 -5.46 3.22
CA ASN A 165 -21.83 -6.70 3.95
C ASN A 165 -20.37 -7.21 3.84
N TYR A 166 -19.75 -7.08 2.67
CA TYR A 166 -18.36 -7.47 2.47
C TYR A 166 -17.39 -6.57 3.26
N LEU A 167 -17.62 -5.26 3.26
CA LEU A 167 -16.86 -4.29 4.05
C LEU A 167 -16.96 -4.61 5.54
N LEU A 168 -18.16 -4.91 6.05
CA LEU A 168 -18.37 -5.31 7.45
C LEU A 168 -17.64 -6.61 7.79
N LYS A 169 -17.64 -7.60 6.89
CA LYS A 169 -16.86 -8.83 7.05
C LYS A 169 -15.37 -8.52 7.16
N MET A 170 -14.81 -7.69 6.27
CA MET A 170 -13.40 -7.29 6.32
C MET A 170 -13.07 -6.55 7.63
N LYS A 171 -13.91 -5.59 8.02
CA LYS A 171 -13.76 -4.86 9.27
C LYS A 171 -13.75 -5.80 10.47
N LYS A 172 -14.66 -6.77 10.51
CA LYS A 172 -14.72 -7.76 11.58
C LYS A 172 -13.44 -8.59 11.68
N ILE A 173 -12.89 -9.07 10.56
CA ILE A 173 -11.62 -9.82 10.53
C ILE A 173 -10.49 -8.97 11.13
N TYR A 174 -10.44 -7.69 10.76
CA TYR A 174 -9.45 -6.76 11.32
C TYR A 174 -9.68 -6.52 12.82
N ASP A 175 -10.89 -6.18 13.25
CA ASP A 175 -11.22 -5.87 14.64
C ASP A 175 -10.89 -7.05 15.58
N ASP A 176 -11.27 -8.28 15.19
CA ASP A 176 -10.96 -9.49 15.95
C ASP A 176 -9.44 -9.68 16.07
N SER A 177 -8.70 -9.48 14.98
CA SER A 177 -7.23 -9.55 14.99
C SER A 177 -6.60 -8.43 15.81
N PHE A 178 -7.15 -7.21 15.75
CA PHE A 178 -6.66 -6.06 16.48
C PHE A 178 -6.83 -6.27 17.98
N ASN A 179 -7.98 -6.79 18.40
CA ASN A 179 -8.24 -7.17 19.78
C ASN A 179 -7.28 -8.26 20.26
N LEU A 180 -7.03 -9.29 19.45
CA LEU A 180 -6.10 -10.36 19.82
C LEU A 180 -4.63 -9.89 19.89
N LYS A 181 -4.16 -9.20 18.84
CA LYS A 181 -2.74 -8.84 18.65
C LYS A 181 -2.33 -7.62 19.44
N TYR A 182 -3.22 -6.63 19.54
CA TYR A 182 -2.96 -5.33 20.17
C TYR A 182 -3.81 -5.09 21.42
N LYS A 183 -4.59 -6.08 21.89
CA LYS A 183 -5.43 -5.96 23.10
C LYS A 183 -6.42 -4.79 23.02
N GLY A 184 -6.89 -4.47 21.82
CA GLY A 184 -7.79 -3.33 21.60
C GLY A 184 -7.12 -1.96 21.79
N SER A 185 -5.80 -1.88 21.91
CA SER A 185 -5.07 -0.68 22.29
C SER A 185 -4.23 -0.11 21.16
N TRP A 186 -4.54 1.13 20.76
CA TRP A 186 -3.75 1.90 19.81
C TRP A 186 -2.33 2.21 20.30
N ASP A 187 -2.11 2.29 21.63
CA ASP A 187 -0.76 2.42 22.19
C ASP A 187 0.07 1.15 21.98
N THR A 188 -0.57 -0.02 22.12
CA THR A 188 0.07 -1.31 21.86
C THR A 188 0.36 -1.47 20.37
N PHE A 189 -0.57 -1.07 19.52
CA PHE A 189 -0.35 -0.96 18.08
C PHE A 189 0.86 -0.08 17.77
N ALA A 190 0.90 1.13 18.31
CA ALA A 190 1.93 2.12 18.05
C ALA A 190 3.33 1.58 18.40
N LYS A 191 3.48 0.98 19.58
CA LYS A 191 4.72 0.33 20.03
C LYS A 191 5.15 -0.81 19.10
N LYS A 192 4.23 -1.67 18.66
CA LYS A 192 4.54 -2.82 17.79
C LYS A 192 4.81 -2.42 16.33
N ARG A 193 4.27 -1.29 15.87
CA ARG A 193 4.33 -0.85 14.46
C ARG A 193 5.26 0.32 14.20
N SER A 194 6.15 0.62 15.16
CA SER A 194 7.13 1.71 15.06
C SER A 194 6.48 3.06 14.77
N THR A 195 5.41 3.36 15.52
CA THR A 195 4.54 4.52 15.30
C THR A 195 4.43 5.33 16.59
N ILE A 196 4.37 6.64 16.47
CA ILE A 196 4.05 7.58 17.54
C ILE A 196 2.76 8.30 17.12
N ILE A 197 1.73 8.19 17.95
CA ILE A 197 0.43 8.81 17.71
C ILE A 197 0.35 10.09 18.53
N LYS A 198 0.11 11.23 17.87
CA LYS A 198 -0.13 12.53 18.51
C LYS A 198 -1.54 13.03 18.12
N PRO A 199 -2.07 14.07 18.77
CA PRO A 199 -3.42 14.58 18.47
C PRO A 199 -3.63 14.97 17.00
N ASP A 200 -2.68 15.66 16.37
CA ASP A 200 -2.88 16.19 15.00
C ASP A 200 -2.05 15.47 13.94
N TYR A 201 -1.08 14.67 14.36
CA TYR A 201 -0.14 14.03 13.44
C TYR A 201 0.34 12.68 13.95
N ILE A 202 0.96 11.92 13.05
CA ILE A 202 1.58 10.64 13.32
C ILE A 202 3.00 10.63 12.83
N ILE A 203 3.88 9.98 13.57
CA ILE A 203 5.23 9.69 13.13
C ILE A 203 5.37 8.18 13.00
N LYS A 204 5.67 7.68 11.81
CA LYS A 204 6.17 6.31 11.63
C LYS A 204 7.63 6.38 11.35
N TYR A 205 8.43 5.57 12.04
CA TYR A 205 9.86 5.51 11.81
C TYR A 205 10.23 4.16 11.21
N ALA A 206 11.09 4.19 10.19
CA ALA A 206 11.57 2.99 9.53
C ALA A 206 13.04 3.13 9.11
N ALA A 207 13.76 2.00 9.13
CA ALA A 207 15.16 1.92 8.76
C ALA A 207 15.35 1.97 7.23
N ARG A 208 14.71 2.93 6.56
CA ARG A 208 14.83 3.11 5.11
C ARG A 208 16.20 3.70 4.76
N MET A 209 16.71 3.30 3.61
CA MET A 209 17.99 3.72 3.05
C MET A 209 17.85 3.89 1.53
N ILE A 210 18.75 4.66 0.90
CA ILE A 210 18.72 4.91 -0.57
C ILE A 210 18.55 3.61 -1.35
N ARG A 211 19.31 2.57 -0.96
CA ARG A 211 19.29 1.26 -1.62
C ARG A 211 17.88 0.65 -1.73
N ASN A 212 16.97 0.96 -0.81
CA ASN A 212 15.59 0.47 -0.88
C ASN A 212 14.81 0.99 -2.10
N PHE A 213 15.27 2.08 -2.71
CA PHE A 213 14.62 2.75 -3.85
C PHE A 213 15.48 2.71 -5.12
N THR A 214 16.76 2.37 -5.00
CA THR A 214 17.66 2.26 -6.16
C THR A 214 17.92 0.83 -6.61
N ASP A 215 17.77 -0.16 -5.72
CA ASP A 215 17.98 -1.57 -6.01
C ASP A 215 16.65 -2.28 -6.26
N GLY A 216 16.29 -2.44 -7.54
CA GLY A 216 15.04 -3.11 -7.96
C GLY A 216 14.95 -4.60 -7.55
N SER A 217 16.05 -5.23 -7.14
CA SER A 217 16.00 -6.58 -6.57
C SER A 217 15.38 -6.60 -5.17
N GLN A 218 15.38 -5.46 -4.49
CA GLN A 218 14.78 -5.28 -3.18
C GLN A 218 13.42 -4.63 -3.36
N ARG A 219 12.32 -5.39 -3.16
CA ARG A 219 10.93 -4.86 -3.13
C ARG A 219 10.66 -3.87 -1.98
N ALA A 220 11.71 -3.25 -1.44
CA ALA A 220 11.66 -2.41 -0.26
C ALA A 220 10.95 -1.08 -0.51
N GLY A 221 11.04 -0.52 -1.73
CA GLY A 221 10.26 0.65 -2.16
C GLY A 221 8.75 0.38 -2.12
N HIS A 222 8.31 -0.74 -2.70
CA HIS A 222 6.90 -1.16 -2.64
C HIS A 222 6.42 -1.35 -1.20
N ILE A 223 7.25 -1.97 -0.34
CA ILE A 223 6.93 -2.13 1.09
C ILE A 223 6.88 -0.76 1.79
N ALA A 224 7.70 0.22 1.38
CA ALA A 224 7.62 1.59 1.94
C ALA A 224 6.29 2.25 1.59
N VAL A 225 5.85 2.15 0.33
CA VAL A 225 4.56 2.65 -0.12
C VAL A 225 3.40 1.94 0.62
N GLY A 226 3.43 0.62 0.72
CA GLY A 226 2.41 -0.14 1.45
C GLY A 226 2.32 0.23 2.94
N GLU A 227 3.47 0.42 3.60
CA GLU A 227 3.53 0.87 5.00
C GLU A 227 3.06 2.32 5.18
N MET A 228 3.30 3.20 4.19
CA MET A 228 2.78 4.56 4.17
C MET A 228 1.25 4.51 4.15
N TYR A 229 0.66 3.83 3.17
CA TYR A 229 -0.80 3.77 3.04
C TYR A 229 -1.47 3.10 4.23
N LEU A 230 -0.84 2.06 4.83
CA LEU A 230 -1.40 1.43 6.02
C LEU A 230 -1.55 2.44 7.15
N THR A 231 -0.51 3.26 7.34
CA THR A 231 -0.50 4.29 8.38
C THR A 231 -1.48 5.40 8.05
N LYS A 232 -1.51 5.86 6.80
CA LYS A 232 -2.46 6.87 6.33
C LYS A 232 -3.90 6.44 6.58
N TYR A 233 -4.30 5.26 6.11
CA TYR A 233 -5.69 4.82 6.21
C TYR A 233 -6.09 4.42 7.63
N PHE A 234 -5.16 4.06 8.52
CA PHE A 234 -5.52 3.89 9.93
C PHE A 234 -5.76 5.21 10.65
N PHE A 235 -5.29 6.32 10.07
CA PHE A 235 -5.35 7.64 10.69
C PHE A 235 -5.58 8.75 9.65
N PRO A 236 -6.69 8.70 8.90
CA PRO A 236 -6.88 9.49 7.69
C PRO A 236 -6.91 11.01 7.92
N ASN A 237 -7.30 11.43 9.13
CA ASN A 237 -7.44 12.84 9.50
C ASN A 237 -6.18 13.44 10.13
N LYS A 238 -5.04 12.72 10.13
CA LYS A 238 -3.79 13.18 10.75
C LYS A 238 -2.71 13.39 9.69
N HIS A 239 -1.90 14.41 9.87
CA HIS A 239 -0.69 14.56 9.05
C HIS A 239 0.29 13.42 9.35
N PHE A 240 0.82 12.79 8.32
CA PHE A 240 1.71 11.64 8.46
C PHE A 240 3.16 12.02 8.16
N TYR A 241 4.00 12.03 9.19
CA TYR A 241 5.45 12.13 9.06
C TYR A 241 6.08 10.74 8.97
N TYR A 242 6.63 10.41 7.80
CA TYR A 242 7.38 9.17 7.60
C TYR A 242 8.88 9.42 7.84
N LEU A 243 9.31 9.18 9.07
CA LEU A 243 10.69 9.40 9.51
C LEU A 243 11.62 8.29 9.01
N PHE A 244 12.67 8.68 8.29
CA PHE A 244 13.75 7.82 7.82
C PHE A 244 15.07 8.19 8.54
N PRO A 245 15.33 7.65 9.75
CA PRO A 245 16.44 8.10 10.59
C PRO A 245 17.83 7.84 10.00
N LYS A 246 17.94 6.95 9.01
CA LYS A 246 19.21 6.62 8.35
C LYS A 246 19.49 7.51 7.14
N MET A 247 18.54 8.34 6.70
CA MET A 247 18.67 9.18 5.51
C MET A 247 18.87 10.64 5.90
N THR A 248 19.78 11.30 5.21
CA THR A 248 20.03 12.75 5.24
C THR A 248 19.17 13.47 4.20
N GLN A 249 19.10 14.80 4.26
CA GLN A 249 18.41 15.59 3.24
C GLN A 249 19.07 15.39 1.87
N ALA A 250 20.40 15.29 1.81
CA ALA A 250 21.12 15.00 0.58
C ALA A 250 20.73 13.65 -0.05
N ASP A 251 20.42 12.65 0.78
CA ASP A 251 19.93 11.34 0.31
C ASP A 251 18.52 11.46 -0.29
N ILE A 252 17.66 12.33 0.27
CA ILE A 252 16.33 12.63 -0.28
C ILE A 252 16.45 13.39 -1.60
N ASP A 253 17.28 14.43 -1.65
CA ASP A 253 17.51 15.24 -2.86
C ASP A 253 18.05 14.37 -4.01
N TYR A 254 18.92 13.41 -3.69
CA TYR A 254 19.39 12.41 -4.65
C TYR A 254 18.24 11.57 -5.22
N LEU A 255 17.32 11.07 -4.38
CA LEU A 255 16.18 10.29 -4.86
C LEU A 255 15.19 11.16 -5.63
N ASP A 256 14.88 12.37 -5.19
CA ASP A 256 14.02 13.30 -5.92
C ASP A 256 14.57 13.58 -7.33
N LYS A 257 15.90 13.72 -7.47
CA LYS A 257 16.56 13.91 -8.77
C LYS A 257 16.61 12.65 -9.64
N ASN A 258 16.93 11.49 -9.07
CA ASN A 258 17.26 10.28 -9.86
C ASN A 258 16.11 9.26 -9.92
N LYS A 259 15.10 9.42 -9.07
CA LYS A 259 13.93 8.54 -8.92
C LYS A 259 12.62 9.32 -8.98
N GLY A 260 12.63 10.58 -9.45
CA GLY A 260 11.41 11.37 -9.64
C GLY A 260 10.37 10.69 -10.54
N ASN A 261 10.80 9.87 -11.50
CA ASN A 261 9.90 9.10 -12.39
C ASN A 261 9.67 7.65 -11.92
N ASP A 262 10.30 7.23 -10.83
CA ASP A 262 10.06 5.92 -10.22
C ASP A 262 8.72 5.95 -9.50
N LYS A 263 7.84 5.01 -9.82
CA LYS A 263 6.45 5.02 -9.34
C LYS A 263 6.38 5.00 -7.81
N GLU A 264 7.14 4.14 -7.15
CA GLU A 264 7.09 4.02 -5.69
C GLU A 264 7.59 5.29 -5.01
N TRP A 265 8.71 5.86 -5.50
CA TRP A 265 9.22 7.12 -4.97
C TRP A 265 8.23 8.26 -5.22
N TYR A 266 7.72 8.37 -6.45
CA TYR A 266 6.75 9.40 -6.82
C TYR A 266 5.51 9.36 -5.93
N LEU A 267 4.96 8.16 -5.65
CA LEU A 267 3.84 8.01 -4.71
C LEU A 267 4.18 8.49 -3.30
N LEU A 268 5.36 8.13 -2.77
CA LEU A 268 5.78 8.57 -1.43
C LEU A 268 5.95 10.09 -1.33
N ARG A 269 6.29 10.76 -2.44
CA ARG A 269 6.53 12.21 -2.48
C ARG A 269 5.27 13.03 -2.73
N ASN A 270 4.28 12.47 -3.44
CA ASN A 270 3.10 13.20 -3.87
C ASN A 270 1.81 12.81 -3.14
N GLU A 271 1.85 11.83 -2.23
CA GLU A 271 0.65 11.46 -1.46
C GLU A 271 0.23 12.59 -0.49
N PRO A 272 -1.04 13.05 -0.54
CA PRO A 272 -1.51 14.14 0.31
C PRO A 272 -1.39 13.82 1.81
N ASN A 273 -1.03 14.85 2.59
CA ASN A 273 -0.82 14.78 4.04
C ASN A 273 0.28 13.81 4.48
N VAL A 274 1.22 13.47 3.59
CA VAL A 274 2.40 12.66 3.91
C VAL A 274 3.66 13.49 3.71
N THR A 275 4.61 13.38 4.64
CA THR A 275 5.92 14.03 4.54
C THR A 275 7.01 13.06 4.95
N ILE A 276 7.97 12.82 4.05
CA ILE A 276 9.19 12.09 4.39
C ILE A 276 10.09 13.01 5.22
N VAL A 277 10.58 12.51 6.34
CA VAL A 277 11.43 13.26 7.27
C VAL A 277 12.80 12.59 7.35
N PRO A 278 13.85 13.15 6.72
CA PRO A 278 15.22 12.70 6.96
C PRO A 278 15.71 13.15 8.35
N ILE A 279 16.81 12.57 8.82
CA ILE A 279 17.38 12.85 10.15
C ILE A 279 17.80 14.32 10.34
N ASP A 280 18.12 15.01 9.24
CA ASP A 280 18.50 16.43 9.27
C ASP A 280 17.33 17.34 9.65
N ASN A 281 16.10 16.89 9.39
CA ASN A 281 14.88 17.60 9.74
C ASN A 281 14.34 17.22 11.13
N VAL A 282 15.15 16.53 11.94
CA VAL A 282 14.85 16.21 13.33
C VAL A 282 15.72 17.04 14.26
N ILE A 283 15.08 17.94 15.00
CA ILE A 283 15.70 18.92 15.91
C ILE A 283 15.90 18.28 17.29
N GLY A 284 17.05 18.53 17.92
CA GLY A 284 17.36 18.04 19.27
C GLY A 284 17.99 16.65 19.32
N VAL A 285 18.24 16.01 18.17
CA VAL A 285 19.01 14.76 18.10
C VAL A 285 20.50 15.07 18.30
N SER A 286 21.16 14.37 19.23
CA SER A 286 22.59 14.56 19.50
C SER A 286 23.45 14.20 18.30
N LYS A 287 24.63 14.82 18.21
CA LYS A 287 25.60 14.54 17.14
C LYS A 287 26.01 13.07 17.12
N ASP A 288 26.27 12.46 18.27
CA ASP A 288 26.65 11.04 18.37
C ASP A 288 25.60 10.09 17.81
N VAL A 289 24.31 10.39 18.02
CA VAL A 289 23.20 9.60 17.47
C VAL A 289 23.14 9.75 15.95
N LYS A 290 23.29 10.98 15.43
CA LYS A 290 23.34 11.23 13.98
C LYS A 290 24.53 10.51 13.33
N ASP A 291 25.73 10.66 13.90
CA ASP A 291 26.96 10.04 13.40
C ASP A 291 26.84 8.50 13.42
N SER A 292 26.21 7.93 14.44
CA SER A 292 25.96 6.49 14.53
C SER A 292 24.99 5.98 13.45
N LEU A 293 23.93 6.74 13.14
CA LEU A 293 23.00 6.40 12.06
C LEU A 293 23.66 6.52 10.68
N ILE A 294 24.47 7.56 10.47
CA ILE A 294 25.21 7.77 9.21
C ILE A 294 26.18 6.62 8.95
N LYS A 295 26.90 6.13 9.98
CA LYS A 295 27.82 4.98 9.85
C LYS A 295 27.15 3.71 9.32
N ILE A 296 25.86 3.53 9.59
CA ILE A 296 25.10 2.34 9.15
C ILE A 296 24.16 2.62 7.98
N LYS A 297 24.19 3.83 7.38
CA LYS A 297 23.13 4.30 6.48
C LYS A 297 22.86 3.37 5.30
N ASP A 298 23.93 2.84 4.69
CA ASP A 298 23.88 1.98 3.51
C ASP A 298 23.87 0.47 3.84
N LEU A 299 23.95 0.13 5.13
CA LEU A 299 24.00 -1.25 5.59
C LEU A 299 22.59 -1.79 5.91
N PRO A 300 22.28 -3.04 5.53
CA PRO A 300 21.03 -3.69 5.93
C PRO A 300 20.89 -3.73 7.45
N SER A 301 19.67 -3.54 7.96
CA SER A 301 19.38 -3.60 9.41
C SER A 301 19.34 -5.05 9.92
N LYS A 302 20.51 -5.70 9.96
CA LYS A 302 20.73 -7.02 10.55
C LYS A 302 21.87 -6.93 11.58
N GLY A 303 22.06 -7.98 12.39
CA GLY A 303 23.25 -8.10 13.24
C GLY A 303 23.53 -6.88 14.13
N ILE A 304 24.75 -6.34 14.03
CA ILE A 304 25.22 -5.21 14.83
C ILE A 304 24.58 -3.89 14.38
N GLU A 305 24.34 -3.71 13.09
CA GLU A 305 23.72 -2.52 12.51
C GLU A 305 22.28 -2.36 13.03
N LEU A 306 21.54 -3.46 13.16
CA LEU A 306 20.21 -3.46 13.77
C LEU A 306 20.25 -3.01 15.24
N LYS A 307 21.25 -3.46 16.01
CA LYS A 307 21.42 -3.05 17.41
C LYS A 307 21.71 -1.55 17.51
N ILE A 308 22.58 -1.03 16.65
CA ILE A 308 22.91 0.41 16.57
C ILE A 308 21.64 1.20 16.22
N TYR A 309 20.92 0.81 15.16
CA TYR A 309 19.68 1.44 14.74
C TYR A 309 18.65 1.48 15.89
N ASN A 310 18.40 0.35 16.53
CA ASN A 310 17.42 0.24 17.61
C ASN A 310 17.79 1.12 18.81
N SER A 311 19.08 1.20 19.16
CA SER A 311 19.56 2.08 20.23
C SER A 311 19.32 3.56 19.91
N CYS A 312 19.71 3.98 18.70
CA CYS A 312 19.55 5.37 18.24
C CYS A 312 18.06 5.77 18.18
N VAL A 313 17.23 4.93 17.56
CA VAL A 313 15.80 5.20 17.41
C VAL A 313 15.08 5.20 18.75
N LYS A 314 15.47 4.36 19.71
CA LYS A 314 14.92 4.42 21.07
C LYS A 314 15.13 5.80 21.70
N GLN A 315 16.32 6.38 21.55
CA GLN A 315 16.60 7.73 22.05
C GLN A 315 15.76 8.79 21.33
N ILE A 316 15.66 8.71 20.00
CA ILE A 316 14.85 9.61 19.18
C ILE A 316 13.37 9.55 19.61
N VAL A 317 12.81 8.34 19.73
CA VAL A 317 11.40 8.12 20.12
C VAL A 317 11.13 8.63 21.53
N VAL A 318 12.02 8.39 22.49
CA VAL A 318 11.88 8.94 23.85
C VAL A 318 11.88 10.47 23.82
N GLY A 319 12.79 11.08 23.06
CA GLY A 319 12.85 12.52 22.90
C GLY A 319 11.62 13.12 22.20
N LEU A 320 11.08 12.45 21.17
CA LEU A 320 9.86 12.86 20.49
C LEU A 320 8.62 12.75 21.40
N ASN A 321 8.61 11.76 22.29
CA ASN A 321 7.51 11.57 23.25
C ASN A 321 7.53 12.62 24.37
N ASN A 322 8.71 12.98 24.88
CA ASN A 322 8.85 13.95 25.97
C ASN A 322 9.08 15.41 25.51
N GLY A 323 9.08 15.67 24.20
CA GLY A 323 9.20 17.01 23.63
C GLY A 323 10.64 17.56 23.53
N LYS A 324 11.67 16.81 23.95
CA LYS A 324 13.08 17.22 23.79
C LYS A 324 13.56 17.15 22.33
N ILE A 325 12.91 16.32 21.52
CA ILE A 325 13.15 16.19 20.09
C ILE A 325 11.87 16.57 19.36
N SER A 326 12.00 17.25 18.21
CA SER A 326 10.87 17.62 17.37
C SER A 326 11.21 17.47 15.89
N ILE A 327 10.18 17.38 15.05
CA ILE A 327 10.32 17.42 13.59
C ILE A 327 10.21 18.89 13.17
N LYS A 328 11.15 19.34 12.34
CA LYS A 328 11.09 20.64 11.70
C LYS A 328 9.85 20.67 10.79
N ARG A 329 8.88 21.52 11.15
CA ARG A 329 7.61 21.66 10.44
C ARG A 329 7.76 22.52 9.21
#